data_AF-G5RR07-F1
#
_entry.id   AF-G5RR07-F1
#
_cell.length_a   1.000
_cell.length_b   1.000
_cell.length_c   1.000
_cell.angle_alpha   90.00
_cell.angle_beta   90.00
_cell.angle_gamma   90.00
#
_symmetry.space_group_name_H-M   'P 1'
#
loop_
_entity.id
_entity.type
_entity.pdbx_description
1 polymer ?
#
loop_
_entity_poly.entity_id
_entity_poly.type
_entity_poly.pdbx_seq_one_letter_code
_entity_poly.pdbx_strand_id
1 'polypeptide(L)'
;MWMKIQRVKTVIYSVTILVAASSLMPIANAAEKLQTTLRVGTYFRAGHVPDGMVLAQGWVTYHGSHSGFRVWSDEQKAGNTPTVLLLSGQQDPRHHIQVRLEGEGWQPDTVSGRGAICHFKNRCR
;
A
#
# COMPACT_ATOMS: atom_id res chain seq x y z
N MET A 1 2.57 -36.83 -86.43
CA MET A 1 1.93 -35.56 -86.85
C MET A 1 0.64 -35.39 -86.05
N TRP A 2 0.65 -34.56 -85.00
CA TRP A 2 -0.33 -33.48 -84.68
C TRP A 2 -0.23 -33.10 -83.19
N MET A 3 0.18 -31.85 -82.92
CA MET A 3 0.04 -31.14 -81.65
C MET A 3 -1.43 -30.81 -81.36
N LYS A 4 -1.85 -30.84 -80.09
CA LYS A 4 -2.97 -30.01 -79.60
C LYS A 4 -2.56 -29.26 -78.34
N ILE A 5 -2.23 -27.98 -78.55
CA ILE A 5 -2.06 -26.98 -77.51
C ILE A 5 -3.46 -26.65 -76.97
N GLN A 6 -3.71 -26.87 -75.68
CA GLN A 6 -4.87 -26.30 -75.00
C GLN A 6 -4.45 -25.19 -74.03
N ARG A 7 -4.97 -24.02 -74.39
CA ARG A 7 -4.92 -22.67 -73.83
C ARG A 7 -4.78 -22.58 -72.30
N VAL A 8 -3.76 -21.83 -71.91
CA VAL A 8 -3.58 -21.19 -70.59
C VAL A 8 -4.82 -20.38 -70.23
N LYS A 9 -5.48 -20.72 -69.11
CA LYS A 9 -6.48 -19.85 -68.46
C LYS A 9 -5.83 -19.17 -67.28
N THR A 10 -5.49 -17.90 -67.50
CA THR A 10 -5.16 -16.90 -66.49
C THR A 10 -6.30 -16.81 -65.48
N VAL A 11 -6.04 -17.17 -64.22
CA VAL A 11 -6.95 -16.88 -63.10
C VAL A 11 -6.12 -16.15 -62.05
N ILE A 12 -6.20 -14.82 -62.11
CA ILE A 12 -5.64 -13.92 -61.10
C ILE A 12 -6.61 -13.98 -59.92
N TYR A 13 -6.26 -14.76 -58.91
CA TYR A 13 -6.95 -14.72 -57.62
C TYR A 13 -6.38 -13.55 -56.81
N SER A 14 -7.08 -12.42 -56.85
CA SER A 14 -6.85 -11.29 -55.93
C SER A 14 -7.33 -11.69 -54.53
N VAL A 15 -6.40 -12.19 -53.72
CA VAL A 15 -6.61 -12.40 -52.28
C VAL A 15 -6.57 -11.03 -51.60
N THR A 16 -7.73 -10.42 -51.38
CA THR A 16 -7.85 -9.28 -50.47
C THR A 16 -7.83 -9.78 -49.03
N ILE A 17 -6.69 -9.64 -48.36
CA ILE A 17 -6.55 -9.88 -46.91
C ILE A 17 -7.13 -8.67 -46.18
N LEU A 18 -8.31 -8.83 -45.57
CA LEU A 18 -8.87 -7.86 -44.64
C LEU A 18 -8.22 -8.09 -43.26
N VAL A 19 -7.17 -7.33 -42.95
CA VAL A 19 -6.58 -7.32 -41.60
C VAL A 19 -7.48 -6.47 -40.70
N ALA A 20 -8.35 -7.12 -39.92
CA ALA A 20 -9.02 -6.47 -38.80
C ALA A 20 -7.97 -6.16 -37.72
N ALA A 21 -7.46 -4.93 -37.71
CA ALA A 21 -6.59 -4.43 -36.66
C ALA A 21 -7.43 -4.22 -35.38
N SER A 22 -7.66 -5.30 -34.64
CA SER A 22 -8.19 -5.24 -33.29
C SER A 22 -7.14 -4.60 -32.39
N SER A 23 -7.21 -3.27 -32.23
CA SER A 23 -6.40 -2.56 -31.24
C SER A 23 -6.85 -3.00 -29.84
N LEU A 24 -6.19 -4.02 -29.29
CA LEU A 24 -6.21 -4.32 -27.86
C LEU A 24 -5.60 -3.10 -27.16
N MET A 25 -6.46 -2.17 -26.72
CA MET A 25 -6.03 -1.11 -25.82
C MET A 25 -5.65 -1.78 -24.49
N PRO A 26 -4.39 -1.71 -24.03
CA PRO A 26 -4.05 -2.18 -22.70
C PRO A 26 -4.82 -1.31 -21.70
N ILE A 27 -5.76 -1.93 -20.98
CA ILE A 27 -6.37 -1.29 -19.81
C ILE A 27 -5.24 -1.20 -18.77
N ALA A 28 -4.63 -0.02 -18.66
CA ALA A 28 -3.68 0.25 -17.60
C ALA A 28 -4.44 0.29 -16.27
N ASN A 29 -4.56 -0.87 -15.63
CA ASN A 29 -4.97 -0.92 -14.23
C ASN A 29 -3.79 -0.41 -13.40
N ALA A 30 -3.87 0.84 -12.95
CA ALA A 30 -2.94 1.32 -11.94
C ALA A 30 -3.11 0.44 -10.70
N ALA A 31 -2.10 -0.37 -10.38
CA ALA A 31 -2.12 -1.18 -9.17
C ALA A 31 -2.20 -0.23 -7.97
N GLU A 32 -3.32 -0.30 -7.25
CA GLU A 32 -3.51 0.50 -6.05
C GLU A 32 -2.46 0.11 -5.02
N LYS A 33 -1.77 1.11 -4.46
CA LYS A 33 -0.72 0.92 -3.45
C LYS A 33 -1.16 1.53 -2.14
N LEU A 34 -0.74 0.92 -1.03
CA LEU A 34 -0.88 1.50 0.29
C LEU A 34 -0.05 2.79 0.36
N GLN A 35 -0.70 3.89 0.71
CA GLN A 35 -0.06 5.17 0.97
C GLN A 35 -0.05 5.44 2.46
N THR A 36 1.08 5.92 2.97
CA THR A 36 1.24 6.32 4.36
C THR A 36 1.79 7.74 4.44
N THR A 37 1.33 8.51 5.42
CA THR A 37 1.85 9.85 5.70
C THR A 37 1.97 10.00 7.19
N LEU A 38 3.10 10.53 7.67
CA LEU A 38 3.33 10.81 9.08
C LEU A 38 3.76 12.28 9.20
N ARG A 39 3.03 13.05 9.99
CA ARG A 39 3.37 14.44 10.31
C ARG A 39 3.78 14.54 11.77
N VAL A 40 4.98 15.05 12.01
CA VAL A 40 5.55 15.22 13.35
C VAL A 40 5.42 16.69 13.75
N GLY A 41 5.05 16.96 15.01
CA GLY A 41 5.06 18.33 15.53
C GLY A 41 6.47 18.93 15.56
N THR A 42 6.57 20.26 15.52
CA THR A 42 7.88 20.94 15.35
C THR A 42 8.32 21.74 16.57
N TYR A 43 7.47 21.89 17.59
CA TYR A 43 7.71 22.78 18.74
C TYR A 43 7.77 22.01 20.07
N PHE A 44 8.53 20.92 20.09
CA PHE A 44 8.77 20.16 21.32
C PHE A 44 9.90 20.78 22.14
N ARG A 45 9.67 20.94 23.44
CA ARG A 45 10.69 21.37 24.39
C ARG A 45 11.07 20.21 25.29
N ALA A 46 12.37 19.96 25.45
CA ALA A 46 12.86 18.98 26.39
C ALA A 46 12.44 19.36 27.83
N GLY A 47 12.07 18.36 28.63
CA GLY A 47 11.59 18.54 30.00
C GLY A 47 10.40 17.64 30.30
N HIS A 48 9.52 18.11 31.17
CA HIS A 48 8.30 17.39 31.52
C HIS A 48 7.31 17.40 30.35
N VAL A 49 6.85 16.21 29.95
CA VAL A 49 5.86 16.01 28.89
C VAL A 49 4.65 15.31 29.51
N PRO A 50 3.44 15.89 29.42
CA PRO A 50 2.24 15.26 29.96
C PRO A 50 1.84 14.04 29.13
N ASP A 51 1.23 13.05 29.78
CA ASP A 51 0.65 11.90 29.09
C ASP A 51 -0.46 12.34 28.12
N GLY A 52 -0.52 11.70 26.95
CA GLY A 52 -1.48 12.05 25.89
C GLY A 52 -1.07 13.23 25.02
N MET A 53 0.10 13.85 25.24
CA MET A 53 0.63 14.84 24.31
C MET A 53 0.87 14.20 22.93
N VAL A 54 0.17 14.70 21.91
CA VAL A 54 0.30 14.21 20.54
C VAL A 54 1.63 14.68 19.95
N LEU A 55 2.51 13.73 19.62
CA LEU A 55 3.82 14.00 19.02
C LEU A 55 3.79 13.93 17.48
N ALA A 56 2.97 13.03 16.94
CA ALA A 56 2.83 12.85 15.51
C ALA A 56 1.43 12.36 15.18
N GLN A 57 0.99 12.64 13.95
CA GLN A 57 -0.25 12.13 13.39
C GLN A 57 0.05 11.38 12.09
N GLY A 58 -0.45 10.16 12.00
CA GLY A 58 -0.27 9.28 10.86
C GLY A 58 -1.57 9.04 10.11
N TRP A 59 -1.49 8.87 8.80
CA TRP A 59 -2.59 8.47 7.94
C TRP A 59 -2.16 7.28 7.08
N VAL A 60 -3.09 6.34 6.91
CA VAL A 60 -2.97 5.20 6.01
C VAL A 60 -4.12 5.25 5.01
N THR A 61 -3.84 5.06 3.73
CA THR A 61 -4.85 5.12 2.67
C THR A 61 -4.60 4.00 1.68
N TYR A 62 -5.65 3.22 1.42
CA TYR A 62 -5.66 2.16 0.41
C TYR A 62 -7.05 2.10 -0.20
N HIS A 63 -7.13 2.13 -1.53
CA HIS A 63 -8.39 2.19 -2.26
C HIS A 63 -8.93 0.82 -2.67
N GLY A 64 -8.11 -0.22 -2.57
CA GLY A 64 -8.49 -1.57 -2.96
C GLY A 64 -9.36 -2.26 -1.92
N SER A 65 -9.85 -3.46 -2.25
CA SER A 65 -10.60 -4.26 -1.28
C SER A 65 -9.72 -4.65 -0.09
N HIS A 66 -10.16 -4.31 1.12
CA HIS A 66 -9.49 -4.64 2.38
C HIS A 66 -10.50 -4.69 3.53
N SER A 67 -10.14 -5.36 4.63
CA SER A 67 -10.98 -5.48 5.83
C SER A 67 -10.60 -4.52 6.96
N GLY A 68 -9.52 -3.76 6.78
CA GLY A 68 -8.98 -2.83 7.78
C GLY A 68 -7.51 -2.52 7.54
N PHE A 69 -6.90 -1.88 8.53
CA PHE A 69 -5.49 -1.51 8.55
C PHE A 69 -4.82 -2.05 9.79
N ARG A 70 -3.52 -2.32 9.67
CA ARG A 70 -2.66 -2.68 10.79
C ARG A 70 -1.39 -1.85 10.71
N VAL A 71 -0.99 -1.28 11.84
CA VAL A 71 0.23 -0.45 11.97
C VAL A 71 1.05 -0.95 13.14
N TRP A 72 2.37 -1.06 12.96
CA TRP A 72 3.33 -1.46 13.98
C TRP A 72 4.67 -0.80 13.69
N SER A 73 5.61 -0.86 14.63
CA SER A 73 7.00 -0.48 14.42
C SER A 73 7.93 -1.50 15.11
N ASP A 74 9.17 -1.58 14.64
CA ASP A 74 10.16 -2.52 15.17
C ASP A 74 10.72 -2.08 16.52
N GLU A 75 10.57 -0.80 16.86
CA GLU A 75 10.88 -0.18 18.16
C GLU A 75 9.83 -0.46 19.24
N GLN A 76 8.98 -1.47 19.03
CA GLN A 76 8.00 -1.91 20.00
C GLN A 76 8.69 -2.27 21.32
N LYS A 77 8.20 -1.70 22.41
CA LYS A 77 8.68 -2.04 23.75
C LYS A 77 8.40 -3.51 24.01
N ALA A 78 9.42 -4.25 24.43
CA ALA A 78 9.26 -5.64 24.82
C ALA A 78 8.22 -5.78 25.94
N GLY A 79 7.29 -6.74 25.80
CA GLY A 79 6.24 -7.02 26.79
C GLY A 79 4.85 -7.14 26.16
N ASN A 80 3.81 -7.14 27.01
CA ASN A 80 2.42 -7.39 26.63
C ASN A 80 1.65 -6.11 26.23
N THR A 81 2.34 -5.12 25.68
CA THR A 81 1.76 -3.83 25.28
C THR A 81 2.02 -3.58 23.78
N PRO A 82 1.20 -4.16 22.87
CA PRO A 82 1.46 -4.15 21.43
C PRO A 82 1.59 -2.76 20.81
N THR A 83 0.97 -1.75 21.40
CA THR A 83 0.92 -0.38 20.86
C THR A 83 2.02 0.54 21.39
N VAL A 84 2.80 0.12 22.39
CA VAL A 84 3.79 0.96 23.06
C VAL A 84 5.16 0.79 22.40
N LEU A 85 5.77 1.91 22.04
CA LEU A 85 7.11 1.97 21.44
C LEU A 85 8.08 2.62 22.43
N LEU A 86 9.33 2.16 22.44
CA LEU A 86 10.42 2.76 23.20
C LEU A 86 11.49 3.23 22.21
N LEU A 87 11.52 4.52 21.95
CA LEU A 87 12.44 5.11 20.99
C LEU A 87 13.72 5.56 21.69
N SER A 88 14.87 5.31 21.08
CA SER A 88 16.18 5.74 21.58
C SER A 88 16.68 6.97 20.81
N GLY A 89 17.35 7.87 21.53
CA GLY A 89 17.95 9.06 20.95
C GLY A 89 19.09 8.73 19.98
N GLN A 90 19.16 9.44 18.86
CA GLN A 90 20.23 9.28 17.88
C GLN A 90 21.60 9.75 18.40
N GLN A 91 21.60 10.80 19.24
CA GLN A 91 22.83 11.38 19.79
C GLN A 91 23.37 10.59 20.99
N ASP A 92 22.48 10.09 21.84
CA ASP A 92 22.83 9.22 22.97
C ASP A 92 21.74 8.14 23.10
N PRO A 93 22.08 6.86 22.88
CA PRO A 93 21.11 5.77 22.92
C PRO A 93 20.53 5.52 24.32
N ARG A 94 21.10 6.12 25.38
CA ARG A 94 20.57 6.07 26.74
C ARG A 94 19.40 7.04 26.96
N HIS A 95 19.20 7.99 26.05
CA HIS A 95 18.01 8.84 26.06
C HIS A 95 16.85 8.07 25.46
N HIS A 96 15.79 7.91 26.24
CA HIS A 96 14.61 7.15 25.83
C HIS A 96 13.35 8.01 25.90
N ILE A 97 12.45 7.79 24.95
CA ILE A 97 11.08 8.29 25.00
C ILE A 97 10.11 7.13 24.75
N GLN A 98 9.12 6.99 25.63
CA GLN A 98 8.06 6.01 25.46
C GLN A 98 6.84 6.68 24.84
N VAL A 99 6.32 6.09 23.77
CA VAL A 99 5.14 6.58 23.06
C VAL A 99 4.16 5.43 22.83
N ARG A 100 2.93 5.75 22.43
CA ARG A 100 1.91 4.75 22.10
C ARG A 100 1.19 5.11 20.81
N LEU A 101 0.84 4.07 20.04
CA LEU A 101 -0.02 4.18 18.88
C LEU A 101 -1.48 4.25 19.36
N GLU A 102 -2.17 5.33 19.01
CA GLU A 102 -3.58 5.57 19.35
C GLU A 102 -4.34 6.14 18.17
N GLY A 103 -5.66 5.93 18.17
CA GLY A 103 -6.60 6.47 17.20
C GLY A 103 -8.01 5.95 17.48
N GLU A 104 -9.02 6.61 16.93
CA GLU A 104 -10.41 6.15 17.09
C GLU A 104 -10.62 4.87 16.27
N GLY A 105 -11.21 3.85 16.91
CA GLY A 105 -11.47 2.55 16.28
C GLY A 105 -10.27 1.60 16.22
N TRP A 106 -9.08 2.06 16.64
CA TRP A 106 -7.87 1.25 16.74
C TRP A 106 -7.83 0.46 18.04
N GLN A 107 -7.37 -0.79 17.96
CA GLN A 107 -7.23 -1.69 19.09
C GLN A 107 -5.83 -2.33 19.08
N PRO A 108 -5.27 -2.72 20.23
CA PRO A 108 -4.04 -3.50 20.25
C PRO A 108 -4.20 -4.79 19.44
N ASP A 109 -3.22 -5.12 18.60
CA ASP A 109 -3.24 -6.39 17.86
C ASP A 109 -2.81 -7.53 18.79
N THR A 110 -3.82 -8.20 19.35
CA THR A 110 -3.65 -9.36 20.23
C THR A 110 -3.39 -10.66 19.47
N VAL A 111 -3.64 -10.71 18.15
CA VAL A 111 -3.43 -11.91 17.34
C VAL A 111 -1.95 -12.12 17.07
N SER A 112 -1.27 -11.04 16.70
CA SER A 112 0.18 -11.09 16.43
C SER A 112 1.04 -10.60 17.60
N GLY A 113 0.42 -9.96 18.60
CA GLY A 113 1.11 -9.30 19.70
C GLY A 113 1.87 -8.02 19.30
N ARG A 114 1.64 -7.47 18.09
CA ARG A 114 2.38 -6.30 17.60
C ARG A 114 1.52 -5.23 16.94
N GLY A 115 1.65 -4.02 17.46
CA GLY A 115 1.03 -2.81 16.91
C GLY A 115 -0.46 -2.66 17.25
N ALA A 116 -1.13 -1.88 16.43
CA ALA A 116 -2.57 -1.64 16.48
C ALA A 116 -3.24 -2.09 15.19
N ILE A 117 -4.47 -2.57 15.30
CA ILE A 117 -5.35 -2.95 14.20
C ILE A 117 -6.65 -2.15 14.27
N CYS A 118 -7.12 -1.70 13.12
CA CYS A 118 -8.45 -1.14 12.97
C CYS A 118 -9.18 -1.83 11.82
N HIS A 119 -10.33 -2.41 12.14
CA HIS A 119 -11.23 -2.99 11.13
C HIS A 119 -12.10 -1.91 10.51
N PHE A 120 -12.42 -2.04 9.22
CA PHE A 120 -13.25 -1.06 8.49
C PHE A 120 -14.57 -0.73 9.20
N LYS A 121 -15.15 -1.72 9.89
CA LYS A 121 -16.37 -1.58 10.69
C LYS A 121 -16.24 -0.60 11.86
N ASN A 122 -15.03 -0.35 12.35
CA ASN A 122 -14.73 0.43 13.55
C ASN A 122 -14.46 1.92 13.27
N ARG A 123 -14.59 2.38 12.01
CA ARG A 123 -14.28 3.76 11.59
C ARG A 123 -12.87 4.20 12.00
N CYS A 124 -11.86 3.74 11.27
CA CYS A 124 -10.45 4.07 11.52
C CYS A 124 -10.18 5.56 11.33
N ARG A 125 -9.92 6.29 12.43
CA ARG A 125 -9.51 7.71 12.42
C ARG A 125 -8.28 7.96 13.27
#